data_AF-A0A9E0TL74-F1
#
_entry.id   AF-A0A9E0TL74-F1
#
_cell.length_a   1.000
_cell.length_b   1.000
_cell.length_c   1.000
_cell.angle_alpha   90.00
_cell.angle_beta   90.00
_cell.angle_gamma   90.00
#
_symmetry.space_group_name_H-M   'P 1'
#
loop_
_entity.id
_entity.type
_entity.pdbx_description
1 polymer ?
#
loop_
_entity_poly.entity_id
_entity_poly.type
_entity_poly.pdbx_seq_one_letter_code
_entity_poly.pdbx_strand_id
1 'polypeptide(L)'
;MKKLLLCLCLVASLCSLHAAPATMPAELIERAVRLKAPRWKFVDKAVMREIPETFALQVTAVAAFQEPDRVVEGKTLATHLAEKLRYILVTPRPSPQKDGSTNEPESLGGIGGWTHHVPAHVLLLAKRTPAVWSQLSADEKGRADLLMQALALAAHFCLDDDNDYYVRLDGASLNHKSWNPNIAEGYADIIVVASLYFGADELNAFFKSFDFDKFIARLEAANFQNIKRGWTWTPAIKGLMMNGGSIAVPSDALLAQGILSHGAGVRNDFTLNGDSLHEPWLIFRGQALRMFSKVVRTRVEVGDGPVTTSRLLHDASNAETSPWEGQMGMFCEFESSDWNGMRTSLQYAYEGSMIIIPTAVTLKLVGAWDDKRGGDVIERRMGVGMSDLIFKAREGYMSYSQAKFYETHFDKNLAPMGADFIFGLWKTYFAAPAKP
;
A
#
# COMPACT_ATOMS: atom_id res chain seq x y z
N MET A 1 -28.58 -15.05 66.94
CA MET A 1 -29.08 -13.93 66.12
C MET A 1 -27.92 -13.11 65.58
N LYS A 2 -27.41 -13.43 64.38
CA LYS A 2 -26.48 -12.57 63.62
C LYS A 2 -26.88 -12.69 62.14
N LYS A 3 -27.38 -11.58 61.57
CA LYS A 3 -27.74 -11.46 60.16
C LYS A 3 -26.48 -11.16 59.36
N LEU A 4 -26.16 -11.99 58.38
CA LEU A 4 -25.12 -11.74 57.37
C LEU A 4 -25.84 -11.22 56.13
N LEU A 5 -25.61 -9.96 55.77
CA LEU A 5 -26.12 -9.32 54.57
C LEU A 5 -25.12 -9.60 53.44
N LEU A 6 -25.55 -10.34 52.41
CA LEU A 6 -24.75 -10.61 51.21
C LEU A 6 -25.03 -9.52 50.18
N CYS A 7 -24.08 -8.61 49.97
CA CYS A 7 -24.11 -7.65 48.87
C CYS A 7 -23.68 -8.36 47.57
N LEU A 8 -24.63 -8.54 46.64
CA LEU A 8 -24.33 -8.83 45.24
C LEU A 8 -23.81 -7.57 44.57
N CYS A 9 -22.52 -7.51 44.29
CA CYS A 9 -21.94 -6.56 43.34
C CYS A 9 -22.12 -7.12 41.92
N LEU A 10 -23.17 -6.68 41.23
CA LEU A 10 -23.30 -6.82 39.78
C LEU A 10 -22.28 -5.89 39.13
N VAL A 11 -21.14 -6.45 38.70
CA VAL A 11 -20.23 -5.79 37.77
C VAL A 11 -20.90 -5.85 36.39
N ALA A 12 -21.60 -4.79 36.03
CA ALA A 12 -22.00 -4.56 34.65
C ALA A 12 -20.72 -4.25 33.86
N SER A 13 -20.17 -5.26 33.18
CA SER A 13 -19.23 -5.02 32.07
C SER A 13 -19.97 -4.18 31.04
N LEU A 14 -19.61 -2.90 30.97
CA LEU A 14 -19.88 -2.03 29.84
C LEU A 14 -19.11 -2.62 28.65
N CYS A 15 -19.71 -3.60 27.97
CA CYS A 15 -19.34 -3.91 26.60
C CYS A 15 -19.59 -2.64 25.80
N SER A 16 -18.51 -1.94 25.44
CA SER A 16 -18.55 -0.93 24.39
C SER A 16 -19.17 -1.59 23.16
N LEU A 17 -20.44 -1.27 22.89
CA LEU A 17 -21.11 -1.57 21.64
C LEU A 17 -20.26 -0.94 20.54
N HIS A 18 -19.36 -1.73 19.96
CA HIS A 18 -18.70 -1.33 18.72
C HIS A 18 -19.84 -1.16 17.72
N ALA A 19 -19.99 0.06 17.21
CA ALA A 19 -20.93 0.34 16.13
C ALA A 19 -20.71 -0.70 15.03
N ALA A 20 -21.79 -1.20 14.43
CA ALA A 20 -21.68 -2.12 13.32
C ALA A 20 -20.72 -1.52 12.28
N PRO A 21 -19.76 -2.30 11.75
CA PRO A 21 -18.79 -1.78 10.80
C PRO A 21 -19.53 -1.16 9.62
N ALA A 22 -19.08 0.02 9.19
CA ALA A 22 -19.67 0.71 8.04
C ALA A 22 -19.68 -0.21 6.82
N THR A 23 -20.79 -0.24 6.09
CA THR A 23 -20.95 -1.03 4.87
C THR A 23 -20.60 -0.18 3.65
N MET A 24 -19.93 -0.77 2.66
CA MET A 24 -19.57 -0.02 1.46
C MET A 24 -20.79 0.30 0.58
N PRO A 25 -20.80 1.48 -0.07
CA PRO A 25 -21.87 1.87 -0.99
C PRO A 25 -22.07 0.85 -2.12
N ALA A 26 -23.32 0.59 -2.49
CA ALA A 26 -23.66 -0.40 -3.50
C ALA A 26 -23.05 -0.06 -4.86
N GLU A 27 -23.09 1.21 -5.28
CA GLU A 27 -22.54 1.64 -6.56
C GLU A 27 -21.02 1.43 -6.65
N LEU A 28 -20.31 1.60 -5.52
CA LEU A 28 -18.86 1.42 -5.46
C LEU A 28 -18.50 -0.06 -5.62
N ILE A 29 -19.23 -0.94 -4.95
CA ILE A 29 -19.08 -2.40 -5.04
C ILE A 29 -19.36 -2.87 -6.47
N GLU A 30 -20.48 -2.47 -7.05
CA GLU A 30 -20.85 -2.86 -8.42
C GLU A 30 -19.80 -2.44 -9.43
N ARG A 31 -19.31 -1.20 -9.35
CA ARG A 31 -18.26 -0.71 -10.24
C ARG A 31 -16.95 -1.48 -10.08
N ALA A 32 -16.57 -1.80 -8.84
CA ALA A 32 -15.35 -2.54 -8.55
C ALA A 32 -15.41 -4.00 -9.06
N VAL A 33 -16.56 -4.64 -8.89
CA VAL A 33 -16.81 -6.01 -9.36
C VAL A 33 -16.73 -6.09 -10.89
N ARG A 34 -17.36 -5.14 -11.60
CA ARG A 34 -17.39 -5.07 -13.08
C ARG A 34 -16.03 -4.89 -13.73
N LEU A 35 -15.08 -4.24 -13.06
CA LEU A 35 -13.72 -4.14 -13.60
C LEU A 35 -13.07 -5.52 -13.65
N LYS A 36 -12.27 -5.77 -14.69
CA LYS A 36 -11.50 -7.01 -14.80
C LYS A 36 -10.50 -7.12 -13.64
N ALA A 37 -9.98 -8.33 -13.40
CA ALA A 37 -8.86 -8.51 -12.49
C ALA A 37 -7.63 -7.74 -13.00
N PRO A 38 -6.83 -7.11 -12.12
CA PRO A 38 -5.65 -6.37 -12.53
C PRO A 38 -4.57 -7.29 -13.07
N ARG A 39 -3.70 -6.69 -13.88
CA ARG A 39 -2.47 -7.30 -14.36
C ARG A 39 -1.28 -6.39 -14.14
N TRP A 40 -0.17 -7.01 -13.82
CA TRP A 40 1.16 -6.42 -13.80
C TRP A 40 2.00 -7.03 -14.92
N LYS A 41 2.96 -6.28 -15.44
CA LYS A 41 3.93 -6.80 -16.40
C LYS A 41 5.33 -6.32 -16.10
N PHE A 42 6.29 -7.22 -16.32
CA PHE A 42 7.70 -6.92 -16.39
C PHE A 42 8.32 -7.54 -17.64
N VAL A 43 8.71 -6.71 -18.61
CA VAL A 43 9.36 -7.12 -19.87
C VAL A 43 10.47 -6.12 -20.19
N ASP A 44 11.72 -6.58 -20.29
CA ASP A 44 12.88 -5.75 -20.66
C ASP A 44 12.99 -4.42 -19.88
N LYS A 45 12.83 -4.49 -18.54
CA LYS A 45 12.75 -3.36 -17.60
C LYS A 45 11.53 -2.44 -17.75
N ALA A 46 10.66 -2.66 -18.73
CA ALA A 46 9.39 -1.96 -18.83
C ALA A 46 8.40 -2.58 -17.83
N VAL A 47 7.85 -1.71 -16.98
CA VAL A 47 6.84 -2.05 -15.99
C VAL A 47 5.49 -1.51 -16.45
N MET A 48 4.46 -2.36 -16.45
CA MET A 48 3.08 -1.96 -16.70
C MET A 48 2.21 -2.38 -15.51
N ARG A 49 1.31 -1.49 -15.08
CA ARG A 49 0.41 -1.74 -13.95
C ARG A 49 -0.98 -1.20 -14.27
N GLU A 50 -1.98 -2.04 -14.14
CA GLU A 50 -3.39 -1.67 -14.31
C GLU A 50 -3.91 -1.09 -12.98
N ILE A 51 -3.60 0.19 -12.74
CA ILE A 51 -3.80 0.86 -11.44
C ILE A 51 -5.30 0.92 -11.03
N PRO A 52 -6.25 1.35 -11.87
CA PRO A 52 -7.67 1.36 -11.49
C PRO A 52 -8.20 -0.02 -11.11
N GLU A 53 -7.88 -1.04 -11.90
CA GLU A 53 -8.25 -2.43 -11.65
C GLU A 53 -7.64 -2.96 -10.35
N THR A 54 -6.45 -2.49 -9.99
CA THR A 54 -5.80 -2.81 -8.72
C THR A 54 -6.67 -2.30 -7.57
N PHE A 55 -7.08 -1.03 -7.55
CA PHE A 55 -7.89 -0.52 -6.44
C PHE A 55 -9.34 -1.03 -6.46
N ALA A 56 -9.86 -1.41 -7.63
CA ALA A 56 -11.12 -2.15 -7.72
C ALA A 56 -11.03 -3.56 -7.08
N LEU A 57 -9.87 -4.23 -7.18
CA LEU A 57 -9.62 -5.49 -6.48
C LEU A 57 -9.66 -5.28 -4.96
N GLN A 58 -9.05 -4.20 -4.44
CA GLN A 58 -9.09 -3.87 -3.02
C GLN A 58 -10.54 -3.69 -2.54
N VAL A 59 -11.34 -2.91 -3.26
CA VAL A 59 -12.76 -2.70 -2.92
C VAL A 59 -13.52 -4.03 -2.98
N THR A 60 -13.31 -4.86 -4.01
CA THR A 60 -13.95 -6.19 -4.07
C THR A 60 -13.59 -7.04 -2.85
N ALA A 61 -12.33 -7.01 -2.41
CA ALA A 61 -11.87 -7.77 -1.26
C ALA A 61 -12.46 -7.29 0.07
N VAL A 62 -12.50 -5.98 0.26
CA VAL A 62 -13.13 -5.36 1.43
C VAL A 62 -14.63 -5.69 1.48
N ALA A 63 -15.33 -5.63 0.35
CA ALA A 63 -16.76 -5.95 0.25
C ALA A 63 -17.01 -7.42 0.60
N ALA A 64 -16.23 -8.34 0.01
CA ALA A 64 -16.37 -9.77 0.23
C ALA A 64 -16.01 -10.18 1.67
N PHE A 65 -15.10 -9.46 2.33
CA PHE A 65 -14.77 -9.70 3.74
C PHE A 65 -15.96 -9.39 4.66
N GLN A 66 -16.71 -8.33 4.37
CA GLN A 66 -17.85 -7.91 5.20
C GLN A 66 -19.15 -8.65 4.85
N GLU A 67 -19.43 -8.82 3.56
CA GLU A 67 -20.70 -9.34 3.05
C GLU A 67 -20.45 -10.44 1.99
N PRO A 68 -19.78 -11.56 2.33
CA PRO A 68 -19.34 -12.56 1.35
C PRO A 68 -20.46 -13.13 0.48
N ASP A 69 -21.67 -13.24 1.04
CA ASP A 69 -22.84 -13.85 0.38
C ASP A 69 -23.66 -12.86 -0.45
N ARG A 70 -23.33 -11.55 -0.41
CA ARG A 70 -24.05 -10.54 -1.20
C ARG A 70 -23.91 -10.84 -2.69
N VAL A 71 -25.03 -10.84 -3.40
CA VAL A 71 -25.07 -11.14 -4.84
C VAL A 71 -24.97 -9.86 -5.66
N VAL A 72 -24.01 -9.83 -6.59
CA VAL A 72 -23.82 -8.78 -7.58
C VAL A 72 -23.62 -9.45 -8.94
N GLU A 73 -24.39 -9.04 -9.95
CA GLU A 73 -24.31 -9.63 -11.31
C GLU A 73 -24.42 -11.17 -11.32
N GLY A 74 -25.28 -11.72 -10.47
CA GLY A 74 -25.58 -13.15 -10.43
C GLY A 74 -24.53 -14.03 -9.72
N LYS A 75 -23.48 -13.45 -9.12
CA LYS A 75 -22.50 -14.17 -8.28
C LYS A 75 -22.37 -13.53 -6.91
N THR A 76 -21.95 -14.31 -5.91
CA THR A 76 -21.62 -13.77 -4.60
C THR A 76 -20.33 -12.94 -4.67
N LEU A 77 -20.17 -11.97 -3.77
CA LEU A 77 -18.92 -11.22 -3.64
C LEU A 77 -17.73 -12.14 -3.35
N ALA A 78 -17.94 -13.21 -2.58
CA ALA A 78 -16.92 -14.23 -2.34
C ALA A 78 -16.44 -14.89 -3.63
N THR A 79 -17.37 -15.24 -4.54
CA THR A 79 -17.03 -15.82 -5.85
C THR A 79 -16.33 -14.82 -6.76
N HIS A 80 -16.79 -13.56 -6.81
CA HIS A 80 -16.10 -12.50 -7.57
C HIS A 80 -14.64 -12.34 -7.12
N LEU A 81 -14.40 -12.33 -5.81
CA LEU A 81 -13.05 -12.23 -5.27
C LEU A 81 -12.20 -13.47 -5.60
N ALA A 82 -12.75 -14.67 -5.42
CA ALA A 82 -12.04 -15.92 -5.72
C ALA A 82 -11.64 -16.01 -7.20
N GLU A 83 -12.51 -15.56 -8.12
CA GLU A 83 -12.21 -15.51 -9.56
C GLU A 83 -11.08 -14.53 -9.89
N LYS A 84 -11.11 -13.32 -9.30
CA LYS A 84 -10.02 -12.34 -9.49
C LYS A 84 -8.69 -12.83 -8.92
N LEU A 85 -8.71 -13.50 -7.76
CA LEU A 85 -7.53 -14.12 -7.18
C LEU A 85 -6.97 -15.21 -8.08
N ARG A 86 -7.82 -16.11 -8.59
CA ARG A 86 -7.41 -17.15 -9.53
C ARG A 86 -6.74 -16.57 -10.77
N TYR A 87 -7.25 -15.47 -11.32
CA TYR A 87 -6.64 -14.79 -12.46
C TYR A 87 -5.19 -14.34 -12.18
N ILE A 88 -4.93 -13.81 -10.98
CA ILE A 88 -3.60 -13.33 -10.57
C ILE A 88 -2.67 -14.50 -10.26
N LEU A 89 -3.17 -15.52 -9.56
CA LEU A 89 -2.37 -16.64 -9.05
C LEU A 89 -2.11 -17.74 -10.08
N VAL A 90 -2.97 -17.87 -11.09
CA VAL A 90 -2.92 -18.96 -12.07
C VAL A 90 -2.80 -18.38 -13.47
N THR A 91 -1.57 -18.34 -13.98
CA THR A 91 -1.34 -18.08 -15.41
C THR A 91 -1.10 -19.41 -16.14
N PRO A 92 -1.90 -19.76 -17.17
CA PRO A 92 -1.73 -20.98 -17.96
C PRO A 92 -0.33 -21.11 -18.57
N ARG A 93 0.10 -22.35 -18.86
CA ARG A 93 1.31 -22.64 -19.64
C ARG A 93 0.95 -23.15 -21.04
N PRO A 94 1.65 -22.70 -22.10
CA PRO A 94 2.52 -21.51 -22.13
C PRO A 94 1.73 -20.26 -21.77
N SER A 95 2.39 -19.19 -21.30
CA SER A 95 1.67 -17.95 -20.96
C SER A 95 0.84 -17.51 -22.17
N PRO A 96 -0.46 -17.19 -22.00
CA PRO A 96 -1.29 -16.70 -23.11
C PRO A 96 -0.85 -15.31 -23.59
N GLN A 97 0.02 -14.63 -22.83
CA GLN A 97 0.51 -13.30 -23.20
C GLN A 97 1.64 -13.42 -24.23
N LYS A 98 1.54 -12.66 -25.33
CA LYS A 98 2.50 -12.68 -26.45
C LYS A 98 3.94 -12.32 -26.03
N ASP A 99 4.08 -11.51 -24.98
CA ASP A 99 5.37 -11.08 -24.40
C ASP A 99 5.90 -12.04 -23.31
N GLY A 100 5.19 -13.15 -23.08
CA GLY A 100 5.51 -14.15 -22.07
C GLY A 100 5.37 -13.66 -20.63
N SER A 101 4.82 -12.45 -20.40
CA SER A 101 4.51 -11.97 -19.05
C SER A 101 3.35 -12.76 -18.42
N THR A 102 3.26 -12.71 -17.10
CA THR A 102 2.23 -13.37 -16.30
C THR A 102 1.41 -12.32 -15.56
N ASN A 103 0.48 -12.75 -14.69
CA ASN A 103 -0.50 -11.83 -14.09
C ASN A 103 -0.13 -11.34 -12.69
N GLU A 104 0.84 -11.95 -12.02
CA GLU A 104 1.27 -11.56 -10.66
C GLU A 104 2.15 -10.30 -10.67
N PRO A 105 2.16 -9.50 -9.59
CA PRO A 105 3.06 -8.35 -9.46
C PRO A 105 4.53 -8.78 -9.44
N GLU A 106 5.40 -7.95 -10.01
CA GLU A 106 6.83 -8.24 -10.15
C GLU A 106 7.61 -8.25 -8.82
N SER A 107 7.02 -7.74 -7.73
CA SER A 107 7.56 -7.81 -6.37
C SER A 107 9.01 -7.32 -6.26
N LEU A 108 9.31 -6.11 -6.77
CA LEU A 108 10.68 -5.58 -6.87
C LEU A 108 11.16 -4.70 -5.70
N GLY A 109 10.27 -4.28 -4.80
CA GLY A 109 10.54 -3.20 -3.84
C GLY A 109 10.25 -1.79 -4.38
N GLY A 110 10.46 -0.77 -3.54
CA GLY A 110 10.37 0.66 -3.87
C GLY A 110 9.06 1.09 -4.52
N ILE A 111 9.14 1.85 -5.62
CA ILE A 111 7.95 2.39 -6.35
C ILE A 111 6.95 1.32 -6.82
N GLY A 112 7.30 0.02 -6.79
CA GLY A 112 6.32 -1.08 -6.85
C GLY A 112 5.20 -0.99 -5.83
N GLY A 113 5.49 -0.36 -4.70
CA GLY A 113 4.59 -0.14 -3.59
C GLY A 113 3.22 0.33 -4.05
N TRP A 114 3.16 1.29 -4.99
CA TRP A 114 1.92 1.87 -5.55
C TRP A 114 0.78 0.91 -5.88
N THR A 115 1.09 -0.33 -6.23
CA THR A 115 0.06 -1.34 -6.55
C THR A 115 0.30 -2.69 -5.88
N HIS A 116 1.50 -2.96 -5.36
CA HIS A 116 1.85 -4.28 -4.83
C HIS A 116 1.30 -4.53 -3.43
N HIS A 117 0.98 -3.48 -2.66
CA HIS A 117 0.35 -3.66 -1.34
C HIS A 117 -1.08 -4.22 -1.46
N VAL A 118 -1.80 -3.90 -2.53
CA VAL A 118 -3.17 -4.39 -2.74
C VAL A 118 -3.27 -5.92 -2.80
N PRO A 119 -2.53 -6.66 -3.64
CA PRO A 119 -2.58 -8.11 -3.61
C PRO A 119 -2.22 -8.67 -2.23
N ALA A 120 -1.33 -8.04 -1.45
CA ALA A 120 -1.09 -8.46 -0.07
C ALA A 120 -2.36 -8.32 0.81
N HIS A 121 -2.99 -7.14 0.84
CA HIS A 121 -4.23 -6.93 1.60
C HIS A 121 -5.33 -7.90 1.19
N VAL A 122 -5.50 -8.07 -0.12
CA VAL A 122 -6.53 -8.91 -0.71
C VAL A 122 -6.34 -10.38 -0.30
N LEU A 123 -5.09 -10.87 -0.30
CA LEU A 123 -4.78 -12.22 0.16
C LEU A 123 -5.08 -12.40 1.66
N LEU A 124 -4.75 -11.43 2.50
CA LEU A 124 -5.09 -11.45 3.92
C LEU A 124 -6.59 -11.51 4.15
N LEU A 125 -7.35 -10.60 3.52
CA LEU A 125 -8.80 -10.56 3.63
C LEU A 125 -9.44 -11.85 3.12
N ALA A 126 -8.97 -12.38 1.99
CA ALA A 126 -9.44 -13.65 1.44
C ALA A 126 -9.17 -14.83 2.39
N LYS A 127 -7.95 -14.95 2.94
CA LYS A 127 -7.59 -16.01 3.91
C LYS A 127 -8.43 -15.95 5.17
N ARG A 128 -8.84 -14.75 5.61
CA ARG A 128 -9.74 -14.52 6.76
C ARG A 128 -11.23 -14.59 6.41
N THR A 129 -11.58 -14.85 5.15
CA THR A 129 -12.98 -14.99 4.69
C THR A 129 -13.24 -16.43 4.23
N PRO A 130 -13.79 -17.32 5.07
CA PRO A 130 -13.97 -18.73 4.72
C PRO A 130 -14.76 -18.97 3.43
N ALA A 131 -15.77 -18.13 3.14
CA ALA A 131 -16.55 -18.19 1.90
C ALA A 131 -15.71 -17.94 0.64
N VAL A 132 -14.63 -17.16 0.72
CA VAL A 132 -13.68 -16.95 -0.37
C VAL A 132 -12.64 -18.07 -0.37
N TRP A 133 -11.97 -18.29 0.77
CA TRP A 133 -10.83 -19.20 0.85
C TRP A 133 -11.18 -20.66 0.54
N SER A 134 -12.40 -21.09 0.85
CA SER A 134 -12.88 -22.44 0.53
C SER A 134 -13.08 -22.67 -0.98
N GLN A 135 -13.23 -21.61 -1.77
CA GLN A 135 -13.35 -21.68 -3.24
C GLN A 135 -11.98 -21.80 -3.94
N LEU A 136 -10.87 -21.64 -3.20
CA LEU A 136 -9.53 -21.81 -3.74
C LEU A 136 -9.02 -23.24 -3.53
N SER A 137 -8.41 -23.80 -4.57
CA SER A 137 -7.75 -25.11 -4.51
C SER A 137 -6.49 -25.07 -3.62
N ALA A 138 -5.95 -26.25 -3.27
CA ALA A 138 -4.70 -26.33 -2.51
C ALA A 138 -3.51 -25.71 -3.25
N ASP A 139 -3.44 -25.88 -4.58
CA ASP A 139 -2.41 -25.26 -5.43
C ASP A 139 -2.56 -23.73 -5.46
N GLU A 140 -3.80 -23.22 -5.58
CA GLU A 140 -4.09 -21.79 -5.53
C GLU A 140 -3.70 -21.16 -4.18
N LYS A 141 -3.94 -21.86 -3.08
CA LYS A 141 -3.50 -21.44 -1.73
C LYS A 141 -1.97 -21.42 -1.61
N GLY A 142 -1.29 -22.46 -2.10
CA GLY A 142 0.17 -22.48 -2.13
C GLY A 142 0.79 -21.37 -2.98
N ARG A 143 0.13 -20.97 -4.07
CA ARG A 143 0.51 -19.82 -4.90
C ARG A 143 0.27 -18.49 -4.21
N ALA A 144 -0.81 -18.37 -3.45
CA ALA A 144 -1.07 -17.21 -2.60
C ALA A 144 0.02 -17.03 -1.54
N ASP A 145 0.40 -18.11 -0.85
CA ASP A 145 1.50 -18.09 0.12
C ASP A 145 2.82 -17.69 -0.56
N LEU A 146 3.12 -18.25 -1.74
CA LEU A 146 4.32 -17.92 -2.50
C LEU A 146 4.37 -16.46 -2.94
N LEU A 147 3.23 -15.90 -3.38
CA LEU A 147 3.14 -14.49 -3.76
C LEU A 147 3.34 -13.57 -2.55
N MET A 148 2.70 -13.87 -1.42
CA MET A 148 2.91 -13.09 -0.18
C MET A 148 4.37 -13.16 0.29
N GLN A 149 5.00 -14.34 0.22
CA GLN A 149 6.43 -14.50 0.52
C GLN A 149 7.33 -13.65 -0.39
N ALA A 150 7.04 -13.59 -1.69
CA ALA A 150 7.81 -12.77 -2.63
C ALA A 150 7.68 -11.28 -2.32
N LEU A 151 6.46 -10.81 -2.05
CA LEU A 151 6.19 -9.43 -1.64
C LEU A 151 6.92 -9.08 -0.34
N ALA A 152 6.90 -9.98 0.65
CA ALA A 152 7.57 -9.79 1.94
C ALA A 152 9.10 -9.77 1.84
N LEU A 153 9.70 -10.63 1.01
CA LEU A 153 11.15 -10.61 0.74
C LEU A 153 11.60 -9.32 0.07
N ALA A 154 10.79 -8.79 -0.84
CA ALA A 154 11.05 -7.51 -1.48
C ALA A 154 10.91 -6.33 -0.51
N ALA A 155 9.97 -6.40 0.44
CA ALA A 155 9.91 -5.44 1.54
C ALA A 155 11.15 -5.53 2.42
N HIS A 156 11.54 -6.75 2.82
CA HIS A 156 12.71 -7.01 3.65
C HIS A 156 13.98 -6.42 3.01
N PHE A 157 14.28 -6.80 1.78
CA PHE A 157 15.47 -6.34 1.06
C PHE A 157 15.55 -4.80 0.99
N CYS A 158 14.41 -4.13 0.76
CA CYS A 158 14.39 -2.69 0.52
C CYS A 158 14.25 -1.83 1.78
N LEU A 159 13.71 -2.37 2.88
CA LEU A 159 13.29 -1.56 4.03
C LEU A 159 13.91 -1.97 5.35
N ASP A 160 14.40 -3.22 5.49
CA ASP A 160 14.96 -3.70 6.75
C ASP A 160 16.04 -2.74 7.28
N ASP A 161 16.10 -2.55 8.60
CA ASP A 161 17.04 -1.61 9.22
C ASP A 161 18.49 -1.94 8.88
N ASP A 162 18.82 -3.23 8.76
CA ASP A 162 20.16 -3.72 8.39
C ASP A 162 20.46 -3.59 6.88
N ASN A 163 19.51 -3.11 6.07
CA ASN A 163 19.64 -2.91 4.63
C ASN A 163 19.55 -1.42 4.25
N ASP A 164 20.59 -0.89 3.59
CA ASP A 164 20.65 0.47 3.05
C ASP A 164 20.90 0.45 1.53
N TYR A 165 20.07 -0.33 0.82
CA TYR A 165 20.18 -0.47 -0.63
C TYR A 165 19.44 0.65 -1.38
N TYR A 166 20.12 1.25 -2.35
CA TYR A 166 19.53 2.21 -3.31
C TYR A 166 18.95 1.51 -4.54
N VAL A 167 19.00 0.18 -4.57
CA VAL A 167 18.53 -0.66 -5.68
C VAL A 167 17.32 -1.47 -5.27
N ARG A 168 16.49 -1.79 -6.26
CA ARG A 168 15.41 -2.77 -6.15
C ARG A 168 15.93 -4.18 -6.51
N LEU A 169 15.06 -5.19 -6.44
CA LEU A 169 15.41 -6.57 -6.80
C LEU A 169 15.65 -6.80 -8.30
N ASP A 170 15.35 -5.83 -9.17
CA ASP A 170 15.80 -5.82 -10.58
C ASP A 170 17.21 -5.22 -10.75
N GLY A 171 17.80 -4.69 -9.68
CA GLY A 171 19.07 -3.97 -9.69
C GLY A 171 18.99 -2.51 -10.16
N ALA A 172 17.80 -2.01 -10.51
CA ALA A 172 17.63 -0.61 -10.90
C ALA A 172 17.56 0.32 -9.67
N SER A 173 18.14 1.52 -9.80
CA SER A 173 18.16 2.51 -8.73
C SER A 173 17.10 3.60 -8.91
N LEU A 174 15.96 3.39 -8.26
CA LEU A 174 14.88 4.38 -8.06
C LEU A 174 14.17 4.13 -6.72
N ASN A 175 14.94 3.77 -5.69
CA ASN A 175 14.39 3.51 -4.37
C ASN A 175 15.42 3.82 -3.29
N HIS A 176 14.96 4.36 -2.17
CA HIS A 176 15.66 4.30 -0.90
C HIS A 176 14.62 4.41 0.21
N LYS A 177 14.81 3.69 1.32
CA LYS A 177 13.83 3.61 2.40
C LYS A 177 13.54 4.94 3.09
N SER A 178 14.47 5.89 3.05
CA SER A 178 14.31 7.23 3.63
C SER A 178 13.70 8.24 2.66
N TRP A 179 13.44 7.87 1.41
CA TRP A 179 12.76 8.75 0.46
C TRP A 179 11.32 9.01 0.87
N ASN A 180 10.69 9.90 0.11
CA ASN A 180 9.33 10.33 0.33
C ASN A 180 8.35 9.18 0.60
N PRO A 181 7.42 9.37 1.56
CA PRO A 181 6.37 8.40 1.89
C PRO A 181 5.75 7.66 0.70
N ASN A 182 5.41 8.37 -0.38
CA ASN A 182 4.77 7.77 -1.55
C ASN A 182 5.64 6.75 -2.31
N ILE A 183 6.93 6.62 -2.01
CA ILE A 183 7.85 5.64 -2.62
C ILE A 183 8.09 4.44 -1.70
N ALA A 184 8.30 4.68 -0.41
CA ALA A 184 8.71 3.64 0.54
C ALA A 184 7.51 2.91 1.18
N GLU A 185 6.41 3.61 1.44
CA GLU A 185 5.35 3.10 2.33
C GLU A 185 4.64 1.88 1.78
N GLY A 186 4.50 1.73 0.45
CA GLY A 186 3.78 0.59 -0.10
C GLY A 186 4.41 -0.76 0.26
N TYR A 187 5.72 -0.83 0.47
CA TYR A 187 6.37 -2.06 0.96
C TYR A 187 6.41 -2.17 2.48
N ALA A 188 6.34 -1.06 3.21
CA ALA A 188 6.12 -1.11 4.66
C ALA A 188 4.72 -1.67 4.95
N ASP A 189 3.73 -1.29 4.16
CA ASP A 189 2.36 -1.80 4.27
C ASP A 189 2.26 -3.28 3.90
N ILE A 190 3.03 -3.73 2.91
CA ILE A 190 3.17 -5.16 2.59
C ILE A 190 3.69 -5.94 3.80
N ILE A 191 4.77 -5.50 4.46
CA ILE A 191 5.37 -6.28 5.55
C ILE A 191 4.45 -6.34 6.78
N VAL A 192 3.72 -5.25 7.05
CA VAL A 192 2.64 -5.20 8.07
C VAL A 192 1.61 -6.29 7.79
N VAL A 193 1.13 -6.38 6.55
CA VAL A 193 0.09 -7.34 6.14
C VAL A 193 0.62 -8.77 6.10
N ALA A 194 1.85 -8.97 5.64
CA ALA A 194 2.50 -10.27 5.61
C ALA A 194 2.66 -10.83 7.03
N SER A 195 3.02 -9.99 8.01
CA SER A 195 3.04 -10.38 9.43
C SER A 195 1.66 -10.80 9.93
N LEU A 196 0.59 -10.09 9.54
CA LEU A 196 -0.79 -10.48 9.89
C LEU A 196 -1.31 -11.72 9.14
N TYR A 197 -0.66 -12.10 8.04
CA TYR A 197 -1.02 -13.24 7.18
C TYR A 197 -0.38 -14.56 7.63
N PHE A 198 0.91 -14.53 7.97
CA PHE A 198 1.68 -15.70 8.42
C PHE A 198 1.85 -15.73 9.95
N GLY A 199 1.88 -14.58 10.60
CA GLY A 199 2.42 -14.44 11.95
C GLY A 199 3.91 -14.07 11.92
N ALA A 200 4.32 -13.26 12.90
CA ALA A 200 5.69 -12.73 12.99
C ALA A 200 6.76 -13.82 13.02
N ASP A 201 6.58 -14.84 13.86
CA ASP A 201 7.55 -15.93 14.04
C ASP A 201 7.71 -16.77 12.76
N GLU A 202 6.61 -17.14 12.11
CA GLU A 202 6.63 -17.91 10.87
C GLU A 202 7.32 -17.12 9.75
N LEU A 203 7.02 -15.83 9.64
CA LEU A 203 7.59 -14.97 8.62
C LEU A 203 9.10 -14.75 8.84
N ASN A 204 9.55 -14.51 10.08
CA ASN A 204 10.98 -14.42 10.41
C ASN A 204 11.70 -15.76 10.21
N ALA A 205 11.07 -16.89 10.55
CA ALA A 205 11.65 -18.21 10.28
C ALA A 205 11.81 -18.46 8.77
N PHE A 206 10.85 -18.02 7.96
CA PHE A 206 10.96 -18.05 6.50
C PHE A 206 12.14 -17.21 6.00
N PHE A 207 12.32 -15.98 6.50
CA PHE A 207 13.45 -15.11 6.14
C PHE A 207 14.80 -15.74 6.46
N LYS A 208 15.01 -16.21 7.69
CA LYS A 208 16.27 -16.85 8.12
C LYS A 208 16.62 -18.10 7.30
N SER A 209 15.60 -18.86 6.90
CA SER A 209 15.75 -20.08 6.10
C SER A 209 15.73 -19.84 4.59
N PHE A 210 15.61 -18.60 4.13
CA PHE A 210 15.51 -18.26 2.71
C PHE A 210 16.69 -18.79 1.90
N ASP A 211 16.37 -19.39 0.76
CA ASP A 211 17.29 -19.89 -0.24
C ASP A 211 16.81 -19.43 -1.63
N PHE A 212 17.62 -18.61 -2.29
CA PHE A 212 17.24 -17.96 -3.53
C PHE A 212 16.94 -18.97 -4.66
N ASP A 213 17.78 -19.99 -4.85
CA ASP A 213 17.61 -20.93 -5.95
C ASP A 213 16.36 -21.80 -5.75
N LYS A 214 16.12 -22.26 -4.52
CA LYS A 214 14.89 -22.99 -4.16
C LYS A 214 13.66 -22.11 -4.35
N PHE A 215 13.75 -20.83 -4.00
CA PHE A 215 12.63 -19.90 -4.18
C PHE A 215 12.33 -19.64 -5.65
N ILE A 216 13.35 -19.39 -6.49
CA ILE A 216 13.19 -19.25 -7.94
C ILE A 216 12.60 -20.53 -8.56
N ALA A 217 13.00 -21.72 -8.12
CA ALA A 217 12.41 -22.97 -8.59
C ALA A 217 10.92 -23.09 -8.24
N ARG A 218 10.50 -22.63 -7.05
CA ARG A 218 9.08 -22.56 -6.66
C ARG A 218 8.31 -21.56 -7.53
N LEU A 219 8.87 -20.38 -7.79
CA LEU A 219 8.27 -19.40 -8.70
C LEU A 219 8.12 -19.97 -10.11
N GLU A 220 9.14 -20.68 -10.58
CA GLU A 220 9.10 -21.36 -11.86
C GLU A 220 8.02 -22.42 -11.90
N ALA A 221 7.89 -23.29 -10.90
CA ALA A 221 6.80 -24.28 -10.82
C ALA A 221 5.42 -23.61 -10.82
N ALA A 222 5.27 -22.51 -10.07
CA ALA A 222 4.08 -21.68 -10.07
C ALA A 222 3.89 -20.84 -11.34
N ASN A 223 4.82 -20.83 -12.28
CA ASN A 223 4.75 -19.97 -13.47
C ASN A 223 4.62 -18.47 -13.13
N PHE A 224 5.28 -18.01 -12.06
CA PHE A 224 5.38 -16.58 -11.72
C PHE A 224 6.58 -15.95 -12.44
N GLN A 225 6.39 -15.60 -13.72
CA GLN A 225 7.45 -15.13 -14.59
C GLN A 225 7.83 -13.67 -14.34
N ASN A 226 6.90 -12.81 -13.92
CA ASN A 226 7.21 -11.40 -13.65
C ASN A 226 8.22 -11.28 -12.49
N ILE A 227 7.98 -12.01 -11.40
CA ILE A 227 8.89 -12.05 -10.23
C ILE A 227 10.22 -12.67 -10.62
N LYS A 228 10.20 -13.86 -11.25
CA LYS A 228 11.43 -14.57 -11.66
C LYS A 228 12.31 -13.71 -12.58
N ARG A 229 11.73 -13.06 -13.59
CA ARG A 229 12.45 -12.20 -14.53
C ARG A 229 13.06 -11.00 -13.84
N GLY A 230 12.29 -10.35 -12.96
CA GLY A 230 12.77 -9.22 -12.17
C GLY A 230 13.98 -9.61 -11.32
N TRP A 231 13.85 -10.65 -10.50
CA TRP A 231 14.84 -11.01 -9.49
C TRP A 231 16.11 -11.64 -10.06
N THR A 232 16.02 -12.23 -11.26
CA THR A 232 17.18 -12.81 -11.95
C THR A 232 17.80 -11.90 -13.01
N TRP A 233 17.23 -10.69 -13.21
CA TRP A 233 17.75 -9.73 -14.18
C TRP A 233 19.19 -9.31 -13.89
N THR A 234 19.48 -8.97 -12.63
CA THR A 234 20.81 -8.56 -12.18
C THR A 234 21.45 -9.69 -11.38
N PRO A 235 22.51 -10.37 -11.87
CA PRO A 235 23.07 -11.55 -11.22
C PRO A 235 23.54 -11.35 -9.77
N ALA A 236 23.95 -10.12 -9.42
CA ALA A 236 24.41 -9.78 -8.07
C ALA A 236 23.29 -9.87 -7.01
N ILE A 237 22.02 -9.72 -7.39
CA ILE A 237 20.87 -9.69 -6.46
C ILE A 237 20.79 -10.98 -5.63
N LYS A 238 21.05 -12.14 -6.24
CA LYS A 238 21.13 -13.42 -5.52
C LYS A 238 22.11 -13.36 -4.35
N GLY A 239 23.32 -12.85 -4.59
CA GLY A 239 24.36 -12.73 -3.57
C GLY A 239 23.95 -11.77 -2.44
N LEU A 240 23.40 -10.60 -2.81
CA LEU A 240 22.96 -9.59 -1.86
C LEU A 240 21.81 -10.06 -0.98
N MET A 241 20.80 -10.72 -1.55
CA MET A 241 19.69 -11.26 -0.75
C MET A 241 20.18 -12.33 0.23
N MET A 242 21.06 -13.24 -0.22
CA MET A 242 21.48 -14.38 0.59
C MET A 242 22.50 -14.03 1.67
N ASN A 243 23.44 -13.13 1.37
CA ASN A 243 24.62 -12.90 2.20
C ASN A 243 24.86 -11.43 2.55
N GLY A 244 24.01 -10.52 2.07
CA GLY A 244 24.29 -9.09 2.11
C GLY A 244 25.48 -8.69 1.24
N GLY A 245 26.08 -7.55 1.56
CA GLY A 245 27.25 -7.02 0.89
C GLY A 245 27.02 -5.60 0.39
N SER A 246 27.80 -5.21 -0.62
CA SER A 246 27.72 -3.87 -1.21
C SER A 246 27.53 -3.94 -2.72
N ILE A 247 26.81 -2.97 -3.25
CA ILE A 247 26.60 -2.79 -4.69
C ILE A 247 26.65 -1.30 -5.02
N ALA A 248 27.43 -0.96 -6.04
CA ALA A 248 27.41 0.38 -6.61
C ALA A 248 26.15 0.56 -7.43
N VAL A 249 25.44 1.66 -7.20
CA VAL A 249 24.30 2.05 -8.00
C VAL A 249 24.71 2.18 -9.48
N PRO A 250 23.96 1.55 -10.41
CA PRO A 250 24.24 1.59 -11.85
C PRO A 250 24.49 2.99 -12.40
N SER A 251 25.38 3.10 -13.38
CA SER A 251 25.75 4.39 -13.99
C SER A 251 24.65 5.06 -14.80
N ASP A 252 23.61 4.33 -15.19
CA ASP A 252 22.42 4.86 -15.84
C ASP A 252 21.41 5.47 -14.84
N ALA A 253 21.66 5.34 -13.53
CA ALA A 253 20.91 6.03 -12.50
C ALA A 253 21.43 7.46 -12.32
N LEU A 254 20.91 8.37 -13.14
CA LEU A 254 21.30 9.79 -13.26
C LEU A 254 21.60 10.52 -11.93
N LEU A 255 20.97 10.11 -10.83
CA LEU A 255 20.92 10.87 -9.58
C LEU A 255 21.55 10.15 -8.37
N ALA A 256 21.83 8.85 -8.47
CA ALA A 256 22.47 8.06 -7.42
C ALA A 256 23.69 7.29 -7.93
N GLN A 257 24.13 7.56 -9.17
CA GLN A 257 25.23 6.89 -9.84
C GLN A 257 26.46 6.76 -8.94
N GLY A 258 26.95 5.53 -8.81
CA GLY A 258 28.19 5.25 -8.08
C GLY A 258 28.08 5.34 -6.57
N ILE A 259 26.90 5.67 -5.99
CA ILE A 259 26.67 5.52 -4.56
C ILE A 259 26.86 4.04 -4.23
N LEU A 260 27.76 3.77 -3.27
CA LEU A 260 27.96 2.43 -2.75
C LEU A 260 26.89 2.17 -1.70
N SER A 261 25.93 1.33 -2.06
CA SER A 261 24.84 0.92 -1.16
C SER A 261 25.15 -0.46 -0.57
N HIS A 262 24.67 -0.76 0.64
CA HIS A 262 25.04 -1.98 1.36
C HIS A 262 23.97 -2.49 2.32
N GLY A 263 24.06 -3.75 2.74
CA GLY A 263 23.14 -4.32 3.71
C GLY A 263 23.47 -5.75 4.13
N ALA A 264 22.69 -6.29 5.06
CA ALA A 264 22.82 -7.66 5.57
C ALA A 264 22.12 -8.72 4.68
N GLY A 265 21.28 -8.31 3.73
CA GLY A 265 20.43 -9.23 2.95
C GLY A 265 19.14 -9.54 3.69
N VAL A 266 18.53 -10.70 3.45
CA VAL A 266 17.18 -11.02 3.97
C VAL A 266 17.15 -12.20 4.95
N ARG A 267 18.31 -12.69 5.40
CA ARG A 267 18.42 -13.89 6.25
C ARG A 267 18.60 -13.57 7.74
N ASN A 268 17.92 -12.54 8.21
CA ASN A 268 17.85 -12.06 9.59
C ASN A 268 16.37 -11.86 9.99
N ASP A 269 16.14 -11.40 11.23
CA ASP A 269 14.82 -10.91 11.63
C ASP A 269 14.55 -9.57 10.96
N PHE A 270 13.31 -9.33 10.53
CA PHE A 270 12.93 -8.03 9.97
C PHE A 270 12.69 -7.00 11.07
N THR A 271 13.26 -5.81 10.88
CA THR A 271 12.97 -4.60 11.66
C THR A 271 12.87 -3.37 10.76
N LEU A 272 11.99 -2.43 11.11
CA LEU A 272 11.88 -1.14 10.42
C LEU A 272 11.71 -0.01 11.44
N ASN A 273 12.68 0.89 11.48
CA ASN A 273 12.81 1.95 12.49
C ASN A 273 12.78 1.41 13.93
N GLY A 274 13.35 0.22 14.15
CA GLY A 274 13.40 -0.49 15.43
C GLY A 274 12.15 -1.31 15.76
N ASP A 275 11.09 -1.21 14.97
CA ASP A 275 9.87 -2.00 15.18
C ASP A 275 9.97 -3.35 14.46
N SER A 276 9.65 -4.44 15.18
CA SER A 276 9.69 -5.81 14.65
C SER A 276 8.36 -6.25 14.05
N LEU A 277 8.35 -7.41 13.40
CA LEU A 277 7.12 -8.04 12.89
C LEU A 277 6.06 -8.33 13.96
N HIS A 278 6.42 -8.41 15.24
CA HIS A 278 5.44 -8.56 16.34
C HIS A 278 4.62 -7.28 16.60
N GLU A 279 5.08 -6.15 16.04
CA GLU A 279 4.49 -4.83 16.23
C GLU A 279 4.03 -4.24 14.87
N PRO A 280 3.20 -4.96 14.08
CA PRO A 280 2.80 -4.50 12.75
C PRO A 280 2.04 -3.17 12.80
N TRP A 281 1.33 -2.91 13.91
CA TRP A 281 0.71 -1.61 14.17
C TRP A 281 1.74 -0.47 14.27
N LEU A 282 2.86 -0.67 14.97
CA LEU A 282 3.86 0.38 15.13
C LEU A 282 4.55 0.73 13.81
N ILE A 283 4.85 -0.28 13.00
CA ILE A 283 5.39 -0.10 11.64
C ILE A 283 4.45 0.78 10.81
N PHE A 284 3.16 0.42 10.74
CA PHE A 284 2.16 1.22 10.02
C PHE A 284 2.04 2.64 10.61
N ARG A 285 1.99 2.76 11.94
CA ARG A 285 1.86 4.05 12.62
C ARG A 285 3.03 4.98 12.29
N GLY A 286 4.25 4.47 12.26
CA GLY A 286 5.44 5.23 11.89
C GLY A 286 5.33 5.82 10.49
N GLN A 287 4.87 5.01 9.52
CA GLN A 287 4.61 5.47 8.15
C GLN A 287 3.49 6.52 8.10
N ALA A 288 2.32 6.22 8.67
CA ALA A 288 1.19 7.14 8.67
C ALA A 288 1.54 8.51 9.29
N LEU A 289 2.35 8.54 10.35
CA LEU A 289 2.83 9.79 10.94
C LEU A 289 3.75 10.58 10.01
N ARG A 290 4.55 9.90 9.18
CA ARG A 290 5.41 10.52 8.15
C ARG A 290 4.58 11.04 6.98
N MET A 291 3.60 10.26 6.52
CA MET A 291 2.66 10.63 5.46
C MET A 291 1.83 11.87 5.81
N PHE A 292 1.26 11.94 7.01
CA PHE A 292 0.39 13.04 7.45
C PHE A 292 1.12 13.98 8.43
N SER A 293 2.28 14.48 8.01
CA SER A 293 3.23 15.20 8.88
C SER A 293 3.22 16.72 8.74
N LYS A 294 2.42 17.28 7.82
CA LYS A 294 2.46 18.72 7.51
C LYS A 294 1.23 19.46 8.00
N VAL A 295 1.40 20.76 8.24
CA VAL A 295 0.29 21.68 8.47
C VAL A 295 -0.34 22.02 7.13
N VAL A 296 -1.66 21.99 7.02
CA VAL A 296 -2.36 22.32 5.79
C VAL A 296 -2.02 23.73 5.36
N ARG A 297 -1.48 23.80 4.15
CA ARG A 297 -1.29 25.03 3.40
C ARG A 297 -1.94 24.89 2.04
N THR A 298 -2.71 25.88 1.65
CA THR A 298 -3.26 25.95 0.30
C THR A 298 -2.19 26.42 -0.68
N ARG A 299 -1.38 27.38 -0.24
CA ARG A 299 -0.31 28.00 -1.01
C ARG A 299 1.05 27.59 -0.44
N VAL A 300 1.90 27.02 -1.28
CA VAL A 300 3.28 26.64 -0.92
C VAL A 300 4.23 27.37 -1.86
N GLU A 301 5.16 28.14 -1.29
CA GLU A 301 6.18 28.87 -2.03
C GLU A 301 7.34 27.95 -2.41
N VAL A 302 7.65 27.82 -3.70
CA VAL A 302 8.58 26.83 -4.26
C VAL A 302 9.87 27.42 -4.85
N GLY A 303 10.13 28.72 -4.67
CA GLY A 303 11.37 29.37 -5.08
C GLY A 303 11.22 30.85 -5.43
N ASP A 304 12.23 31.42 -6.12
CA ASP A 304 12.27 32.81 -6.58
C ASP A 304 11.99 32.89 -8.11
N GLY A 305 10.97 33.63 -8.54
CA GLY A 305 10.48 33.70 -9.93
C GLY A 305 9.12 34.41 -10.08
N PRO A 306 8.55 34.55 -11.30
CA PRO A 306 7.26 35.23 -11.50
C PRO A 306 6.03 34.37 -11.12
N VAL A 307 6.17 33.04 -11.10
CA VAL A 307 5.21 32.10 -10.51
C VAL A 307 6.00 31.25 -9.54
N THR A 308 5.75 31.43 -8.25
CA THR A 308 6.53 30.79 -7.18
C THR A 308 5.65 30.06 -6.19
N THR A 309 4.35 29.95 -6.46
CA THR A 309 3.40 29.50 -5.45
C THR A 309 2.40 28.54 -6.06
N SER A 310 2.26 27.36 -5.44
CA SER A 310 1.13 26.47 -5.71
C SER A 310 -0.17 27.12 -5.23
N ARG A 311 -1.31 26.77 -5.85
CA ARG A 311 -2.61 27.36 -5.51
C ARG A 311 -3.76 26.51 -6.05
N LEU A 312 -4.97 26.79 -5.58
CA LEU A 312 -6.20 26.27 -6.16
C LEU A 312 -6.42 26.85 -7.56
N LEU A 313 -7.10 26.10 -8.43
CA LEU A 313 -7.49 26.53 -9.77
C LEU A 313 -8.91 27.08 -9.85
N HIS A 314 -9.70 26.92 -8.77
CA HIS A 314 -11.08 27.39 -8.63
C HIS A 314 -12.07 26.69 -9.58
N ASP A 315 -11.83 25.42 -9.90
CA ASP A 315 -12.68 24.65 -10.83
C ASP A 315 -14.12 24.47 -10.33
N ALA A 316 -14.32 24.42 -9.01
CA ALA A 316 -15.63 24.13 -8.40
C ALA A 316 -16.20 25.29 -7.58
N SER A 317 -15.36 26.23 -7.11
CA SER A 317 -15.77 27.36 -6.30
C SER A 317 -14.73 28.49 -6.33
N ASN A 318 -15.12 29.68 -5.83
CA ASN A 318 -14.20 30.81 -5.64
C ASN A 318 -13.36 30.70 -4.35
N ALA A 319 -13.18 29.50 -3.78
CA ALA A 319 -12.42 29.34 -2.54
C ALA A 319 -10.95 29.66 -2.76
N GLU A 320 -10.38 30.55 -1.95
CA GLU A 320 -8.94 30.88 -1.99
C GLU A 320 -8.09 30.03 -1.05
N THR A 321 -8.73 29.39 -0.07
CA THR A 321 -8.09 28.57 0.96
C THR A 321 -8.87 27.27 1.18
N SER A 322 -8.14 26.25 1.60
CA SER A 322 -8.68 24.98 2.10
C SER A 322 -9.44 25.24 3.40
N PRO A 323 -10.61 24.62 3.61
CA PRO A 323 -11.30 24.65 4.90
C PRO A 323 -10.47 24.11 6.07
N TRP A 324 -9.37 23.41 5.77
CA TRP A 324 -8.48 22.78 6.73
C TRP A 324 -7.20 23.55 7.00
N GLU A 325 -7.03 24.75 6.40
CA GLU A 325 -5.84 25.59 6.54
C GLU A 325 -5.37 25.71 8.01
N GLY A 326 -4.07 25.55 8.25
CA GLY A 326 -3.48 25.66 9.59
C GLY A 326 -3.63 24.42 10.47
N GLN A 327 -4.37 23.39 10.06
CA GLN A 327 -4.48 22.14 10.82
C GLN A 327 -3.37 21.15 10.49
N MET A 328 -2.92 20.38 11.48
CA MET A 328 -1.93 19.31 11.29
C MET A 328 -2.58 18.09 10.63
N GLY A 329 -1.94 17.55 9.60
CA GLY A 329 -2.37 16.33 8.93
C GLY A 329 -2.33 16.39 7.41
N MET A 330 -1.86 17.49 6.80
CA MET A 330 -1.64 17.53 5.35
C MET A 330 -0.62 16.45 4.95
N PHE A 331 -0.86 15.87 3.77
CA PHE A 331 0.09 14.95 3.14
C PHE A 331 1.46 15.60 3.00
N CYS A 332 2.50 14.83 3.32
CA CYS A 332 3.91 15.24 3.23
C CYS A 332 4.25 15.77 1.84
N GLU A 333 3.69 15.15 0.80
CA GLU A 333 3.95 15.46 -0.61
C GLU A 333 3.48 16.83 -1.10
N PHE A 334 2.67 17.53 -0.31
CA PHE A 334 2.38 18.94 -0.57
C PHE A 334 3.49 19.87 -0.12
N GLU A 335 4.37 19.45 0.79
CA GLU A 335 5.50 20.25 1.26
C GLU A 335 6.70 19.34 1.54
N SER A 336 7.26 18.81 0.46
CA SER A 336 8.42 17.93 0.49
C SER A 336 9.49 18.41 -0.49
N SER A 337 10.55 17.64 -0.62
CA SER A 337 11.53 17.79 -1.69
C SER A 337 11.53 16.56 -2.58
N ASP A 338 11.94 16.78 -3.81
CA ASP A 338 12.48 15.75 -4.68
C ASP A 338 13.90 16.14 -5.11
N TRP A 339 14.48 15.37 -6.02
CA TRP A 339 15.86 15.60 -6.41
C TRP A 339 16.11 16.93 -7.16
N ASN A 340 15.05 17.58 -7.64
CA ASN A 340 15.10 18.88 -8.30
C ASN A 340 14.65 20.03 -7.38
N GLY A 341 14.59 19.80 -6.06
CA GLY A 341 14.27 20.81 -5.07
C GLY A 341 12.88 20.63 -4.47
N MET A 342 12.22 21.74 -4.13
CA MET A 342 10.93 21.69 -3.46
C MET A 342 9.86 21.06 -4.36
N ARG A 343 8.95 20.32 -3.74
CA ARG A 343 7.78 19.70 -4.37
C ARG A 343 6.52 20.01 -3.58
N THR A 344 5.47 20.37 -4.30
CA THR A 344 4.10 20.50 -3.81
C THR A 344 3.18 19.91 -4.87
N SER A 345 2.68 18.70 -4.66
CA SER A 345 1.94 18.03 -5.72
C SER A 345 0.73 17.28 -5.22
N LEU A 346 -0.42 17.62 -5.82
CA LEU A 346 -1.67 16.91 -5.60
C LEU A 346 -1.58 15.45 -6.07
N GLN A 347 -0.89 15.18 -7.18
CA GLN A 347 -0.73 13.82 -7.69
C GLN A 347 0.13 12.97 -6.74
N TYR A 348 1.29 13.47 -6.30
CA TYR A 348 2.15 12.72 -5.38
C TYR A 348 1.47 12.51 -4.02
N ALA A 349 0.71 13.50 -3.53
CA ALA A 349 -0.09 13.34 -2.32
C ALA A 349 -1.14 12.22 -2.48
N TYR A 350 -1.79 12.14 -3.65
CA TYR A 350 -2.69 11.03 -3.94
C TYR A 350 -1.98 9.68 -4.07
N GLU A 351 -0.78 9.62 -4.65
CA GLU A 351 0.06 8.41 -4.68
C GLU A 351 0.38 7.92 -3.27
N GLY A 352 0.52 8.82 -2.30
CA GLY A 352 0.57 8.47 -0.88
C GLY A 352 -0.77 7.93 -0.35
N SER A 353 -1.88 8.59 -0.70
CA SER A 353 -3.22 8.15 -0.27
C SER A 353 -3.59 6.75 -0.74
N MET A 354 -3.23 6.40 -1.99
CA MET A 354 -3.58 5.11 -2.57
C MET A 354 -2.83 3.94 -1.94
N ILE A 355 -1.70 4.23 -1.27
CA ILE A 355 -0.95 3.29 -0.42
C ILE A 355 -1.60 3.18 0.96
N ILE A 356 -1.65 4.29 1.70
CA ILE A 356 -1.89 4.26 3.15
C ILE A 356 -3.35 3.93 3.49
N ILE A 357 -4.31 4.33 2.64
CA ILE A 357 -5.74 4.17 2.91
C ILE A 357 -6.17 2.70 2.86
N PRO A 358 -5.82 1.91 1.83
CA PRO A 358 -6.06 0.46 1.84
C PRO A 358 -5.52 -0.27 3.06
N THR A 359 -4.33 0.10 3.54
CA THR A 359 -3.72 -0.48 4.73
C THR A 359 -4.50 -0.14 5.99
N ALA A 360 -4.84 1.14 6.18
CA ALA A 360 -5.62 1.60 7.32
C ALA A 360 -7.00 0.91 7.38
N VAL A 361 -7.69 0.79 6.24
CA VAL A 361 -8.97 0.04 6.14
C VAL A 361 -8.76 -1.42 6.50
N THR A 362 -7.73 -2.06 5.96
CA THR A 362 -7.43 -3.47 6.24
C THR A 362 -7.18 -3.68 7.73
N LEU A 363 -6.38 -2.82 8.38
CA LEU A 363 -6.11 -2.89 9.82
C LEU A 363 -7.39 -2.76 10.66
N LYS A 364 -8.30 -1.83 10.31
CA LYS A 364 -9.60 -1.72 10.99
C LYS A 364 -10.44 -2.99 10.83
N LEU A 365 -10.56 -3.50 9.60
CA LEU A 365 -11.38 -4.69 9.31
C LEU A 365 -10.88 -5.96 10.02
N VAL A 366 -9.55 -6.12 10.12
CA VAL A 366 -8.95 -7.30 10.74
C VAL A 366 -8.70 -7.15 12.24
N GLY A 367 -9.14 -6.04 12.84
CA GLY A 367 -9.01 -5.75 14.27
C GLY A 367 -7.58 -5.44 14.74
N ALA A 368 -6.71 -5.00 13.83
CA ALA A 368 -5.31 -4.66 14.10
C ALA A 368 -5.05 -3.15 14.23
N TRP A 369 -6.08 -2.31 14.06
CA TRP A 369 -6.03 -0.89 14.36
C TRP A 369 -6.03 -0.65 15.88
N ASP A 370 -5.11 0.16 16.40
CA ASP A 370 -4.95 0.36 17.85
C ASP A 370 -5.05 1.84 18.26
N ASP A 371 -6.24 2.24 18.71
CA ASP A 371 -6.52 3.59 19.20
C ASP A 371 -5.69 3.94 20.44
N LYS A 372 -5.42 2.99 21.33
CA LYS A 372 -4.69 3.25 22.59
C LYS A 372 -3.22 3.55 22.33
N ARG A 373 -2.69 3.06 21.21
CA ARG A 373 -1.31 3.29 20.78
C ARG A 373 -1.23 4.32 19.65
N GLY A 374 -2.11 5.32 19.70
CA GLY A 374 -2.09 6.51 18.85
C GLY A 374 -2.90 6.41 17.56
N GLY A 375 -3.77 5.40 17.42
CA GLY A 375 -4.68 5.28 16.27
C GLY A 375 -5.63 6.47 16.18
N ASP A 376 -6.14 6.96 17.31
CA ASP A 376 -7.02 8.14 17.35
C ASP A 376 -6.33 9.40 16.79
N VAL A 377 -5.06 9.61 17.11
CA VAL A 377 -4.24 10.72 16.60
C VAL A 377 -4.03 10.60 15.10
N ILE A 378 -3.72 9.40 14.63
CA ILE A 378 -3.50 9.13 13.21
C ILE A 378 -4.80 9.33 12.43
N GLU A 379 -5.92 8.79 12.91
CA GLU A 379 -7.22 8.95 12.25
C GLU A 379 -7.63 10.41 12.13
N ARG A 380 -7.38 11.25 13.16
CA ARG A 380 -7.60 12.70 13.06
C ARG A 380 -6.73 13.35 11.98
N ARG A 381 -5.43 13.01 11.91
CA ARG A 381 -4.51 13.54 10.89
C ARG A 381 -4.87 13.08 9.48
N MET A 382 -5.18 11.79 9.31
CA MET A 382 -5.73 11.24 8.08
C MET A 382 -7.00 11.98 7.68
N GLY A 383 -7.86 12.27 8.65
CA GLY A 383 -9.06 13.09 8.50
C GLY A 383 -8.79 14.40 7.79
N VAL A 384 -7.89 15.19 8.37
CA VAL A 384 -7.46 16.48 7.82
C VAL A 384 -6.83 16.31 6.42
N GLY A 385 -5.85 15.41 6.30
CA GLY A 385 -5.11 15.21 5.05
C GLY A 385 -5.96 14.74 3.88
N MET A 386 -6.83 13.76 4.10
CA MET A 386 -7.73 13.25 3.07
C MET A 386 -8.79 14.28 2.69
N SER A 387 -9.31 15.03 3.65
CA SER A 387 -10.31 16.07 3.36
C SER A 387 -9.71 17.23 2.58
N ASP A 388 -8.48 17.63 2.91
CA ASP A 388 -7.71 18.63 2.17
C ASP A 388 -7.34 18.15 0.76
N LEU A 389 -6.88 16.90 0.62
CA LEU A 389 -6.59 16.27 -0.68
C LEU A 389 -7.82 16.25 -1.59
N ILE A 390 -8.96 15.77 -1.09
CA ILE A 390 -10.22 15.71 -1.85
C ILE A 390 -10.70 17.12 -2.23
N PHE A 391 -10.57 18.08 -1.31
CA PHE A 391 -10.93 19.47 -1.58
C PHE A 391 -10.06 20.05 -2.71
N LYS A 392 -8.72 19.95 -2.60
CA LYS A 392 -7.79 20.41 -3.64
C LYS A 392 -8.00 19.71 -4.98
N ALA A 393 -8.34 18.42 -4.97
CA ALA A 393 -8.66 17.69 -6.20
C ALA A 393 -9.93 18.22 -6.88
N ARG A 394 -10.95 18.58 -6.10
CA ARG A 394 -12.21 19.15 -6.60
C ARG A 394 -12.03 20.57 -7.14
N GLU A 395 -11.23 21.41 -6.49
CA GLU A 395 -10.97 22.78 -6.94
C GLU A 395 -9.92 22.86 -8.06
N GLY A 396 -9.26 21.75 -8.39
CA GLY A 396 -8.03 21.73 -9.18
C GLY A 396 -6.86 22.35 -8.41
N TYR A 397 -5.64 21.89 -8.72
CA TYR A 397 -4.44 22.37 -8.04
C TYR A 397 -3.28 22.64 -8.99
N MET A 398 -2.68 23.83 -8.87
CA MET A 398 -1.42 24.17 -9.52
C MET A 398 -0.27 23.52 -8.75
N SER A 399 0.12 22.33 -9.18
CA SER A 399 1.22 21.57 -8.60
C SER A 399 2.58 22.08 -9.09
N TYR A 400 3.63 21.76 -8.34
CA TYR A 400 5.02 21.98 -8.73
C TYR A 400 5.87 20.76 -8.38
N SER A 401 6.60 20.24 -9.36
CA SER A 401 7.60 19.17 -9.18
C SER A 401 8.58 19.20 -10.34
N GLN A 402 9.78 18.62 -10.18
CA GLN A 402 10.79 18.57 -11.26
C GLN A 402 11.06 19.95 -11.90
N ALA A 403 11.12 20.99 -11.07
CA ALA A 403 11.29 22.38 -11.46
C ALA A 403 10.22 22.95 -12.40
N LYS A 404 9.00 22.38 -12.44
CA LYS A 404 7.93 22.81 -13.34
C LYS A 404 6.58 22.89 -12.63
N PHE A 405 5.81 23.91 -12.99
CA PHE A 405 4.40 24.03 -12.66
C PHE A 405 3.54 23.23 -13.64
N TYR A 406 2.48 22.63 -13.13
CA TYR A 406 1.48 21.93 -13.94
C TYR A 406 0.15 21.84 -13.19
N GLU A 407 -0.93 21.89 -13.95
CA GLU A 407 -2.27 21.73 -13.43
C GLU A 407 -2.56 20.26 -13.15
N THR A 408 -3.15 19.99 -11.99
CA THR A 408 -3.61 18.66 -11.60
C THR A 408 -5.10 18.75 -11.31
N HIS A 409 -5.90 17.99 -12.05
CA HIS A 409 -7.36 17.93 -11.91
C HIS A 409 -7.81 16.51 -11.56
N PHE A 410 -8.94 16.40 -10.86
CA PHE A 410 -9.51 15.10 -10.51
C PHE A 410 -9.72 14.20 -11.72
N ASP A 411 -10.51 14.64 -12.71
CA ASP A 411 -10.93 13.79 -13.84
C ASP A 411 -9.76 13.42 -14.78
N LYS A 412 -8.77 14.30 -14.90
CA LYS A 412 -7.65 14.12 -15.84
C LYS A 412 -6.50 13.32 -15.25
N ASN A 413 -6.23 13.48 -13.95
CA ASN A 413 -5.02 12.95 -13.34
C ASN A 413 -5.32 11.88 -12.28
N LEU A 414 -6.33 12.09 -11.43
CA LEU A 414 -6.56 11.27 -10.23
C LEU A 414 -7.53 10.11 -10.53
N ALA A 415 -8.65 10.38 -11.21
CA ALA A 415 -9.64 9.37 -11.57
C ALA A 415 -9.03 8.24 -12.44
N PRO A 416 -8.17 8.51 -13.43
CA PRO A 416 -7.45 7.47 -14.17
C PRO A 416 -6.47 6.64 -13.34
N MET A 417 -6.12 7.08 -12.12
CA MET A 417 -5.33 6.34 -11.14
C MET A 417 -6.21 5.67 -10.06
N GLY A 418 -7.53 5.60 -10.27
CA GLY A 418 -8.46 4.91 -9.38
C GLY A 418 -8.90 5.71 -8.14
N ALA A 419 -8.80 7.04 -8.16
CA ALA A 419 -9.10 7.88 -6.99
C ALA A 419 -10.50 7.69 -6.42
N ASP A 420 -11.49 7.41 -7.26
CA ASP A 420 -12.84 7.12 -6.78
C ASP A 420 -12.90 5.89 -5.86
N PHE A 421 -12.06 4.87 -6.08
CA PHE A 421 -12.01 3.69 -5.22
C PHE A 421 -11.36 4.02 -3.87
N ILE A 422 -10.23 4.73 -3.89
CA ILE A 422 -9.52 5.14 -2.68
C ILE A 422 -10.35 6.11 -1.84
N PHE A 423 -10.96 7.12 -2.47
CA PHE A 423 -11.83 8.07 -1.78
C PHE A 423 -13.11 7.40 -1.29
N GLY A 424 -13.65 6.41 -2.02
CA GLY A 424 -14.78 5.60 -1.58
C GLY A 424 -14.47 4.77 -0.34
N LEU A 425 -13.30 4.11 -0.30
CA LEU A 425 -12.81 3.40 0.88
C LEU A 425 -12.67 4.35 2.08
N TRP A 426 -11.99 5.48 1.89
CA TRP A 426 -11.82 6.48 2.94
C TRP A 426 -13.16 6.95 3.53
N LYS A 427 -14.09 7.40 2.68
CA LYS A 427 -15.41 7.91 3.10
C LYS A 427 -16.27 6.86 3.81
N THR A 428 -16.03 5.58 3.55
CA THR A 428 -16.78 4.49 4.19
C THR A 428 -16.26 4.22 5.61
N TYR A 429 -14.94 4.14 5.79
CA TYR A 429 -14.35 3.59 7.03
C TYR A 429 -13.79 4.63 8.00
N PHE A 430 -13.77 5.89 7.60
CA PHE A 430 -13.23 6.95 8.43
C PHE A 430 -14.20 8.12 8.48
N ALA A 431 -14.34 8.66 9.68
CA ALA A 431 -15.12 9.87 9.87
C ALA A 431 -14.40 11.04 9.21
N ALA A 432 -15.15 11.89 8.51
CA ALA A 432 -14.64 13.19 8.15
C ALA A 432 -14.28 13.95 9.45
N PRO A 433 -13.16 14.68 9.48
CA PRO A 433 -12.86 15.55 10.60
C PRO A 433 -13.99 16.57 10.78
N ALA A 434 -14.25 16.97 12.02
CA ALA A 434 -15.15 18.08 12.28
C ALA A 434 -14.57 19.33 11.59
N LYS A 435 -15.38 20.05 10.82
CA LYS A 435 -14.96 21.36 10.29
C LYS A 435 -14.56 22.25 11.47
N PRO A 436 -13.44 22.98 11.35
CA PRO A 436 -12.97 23.86 12.43
C PRO A 436 -14.00 24.92 12.80
#